data_AF-A0A2H6LBJ5-F1
#
_entry.id   AF-A0A2H6LBJ5-F1
#
_cell.length_a   1.000
_cell.length_b   1.000
_cell.length_c   1.000
_cell.angle_alpha   90.00
_cell.angle_beta   90.00
_cell.angle_gamma   90.00
#
_symmetry.space_group_name_H-M   'P 1'
#
loop_
_entity.id
_entity.type
_entity.pdbx_description
1 polymer ?
#
loop_
_entity_poly.entity_id
_entity_poly.type
_entity_poly.pdbx_seq_one_letter_code
_entity_poly.pdbx_strand_id
1 'polypeptide(L)'
;MLPDILADTVIADKGYDADQRVVERLQTLGKTAVIPPRRNRHCPRDYDQHLYKARHLIENFFAKLKQYRGIATRYDKRAHNFLGAIYLAASVIWLN
;
A
#
# COMPACT_ATOMS: atom_id res chain seq x y z
N MET A 1 -4.22 4.58 14.88
CA MET A 1 -3.89 3.51 13.90
C MET A 1 -5.19 3.20 13.15
N LEU A 2 -5.19 3.40 11.83
CA LEU A 2 -6.29 3.28 10.85
C LEU A 2 -7.70 3.05 11.42
N PRO A 3 -8.41 4.12 11.84
CA PRO A 3 -9.83 4.00 12.18
C PRO A 3 -10.65 3.78 10.90
N ASP A 4 -11.62 2.86 10.96
CA ASP A 4 -12.60 2.50 9.93
C ASP A 4 -12.07 2.11 8.55
N ILE A 5 -11.36 0.97 8.47
CA ILE A 5 -11.15 0.29 7.18
C ILE A 5 -12.46 -0.42 6.80
N LEU A 6 -13.23 0.19 5.89
CA LEU A 6 -14.43 -0.43 5.32
C LEU A 6 -14.13 -1.70 4.52
N ALA A 7 -12.92 -1.83 3.97
CA ALA A 7 -12.53 -2.97 3.15
C ALA A 7 -12.46 -4.27 3.96
N ASP A 8 -12.98 -5.37 3.42
CA ASP A 8 -12.96 -6.69 4.06
C ASP A 8 -11.59 -7.37 3.99
N THR A 9 -10.76 -6.95 3.05
CA THR A 9 -9.42 -7.51 2.83
C THR A 9 -8.38 -6.40 2.76
N VAL A 10 -7.24 -6.65 3.41
CA VAL A 10 -6.09 -5.75 3.43
C VAL A 10 -4.89 -6.44 2.80
N ILE A 11 -4.36 -5.84 1.73
CA ILE A 11 -3.14 -6.28 1.06
C ILE A 11 -2.00 -5.37 1.53
N ALA A 12 -0.92 -5.95 2.04
CA ALA A 12 0.24 -5.16 2.47
C ALA A 12 1.57 -5.87 2.20
N ASP A 13 2.64 -5.09 2.27
CA ASP A 13 4.00 -5.61 2.08
C ASP A 13 4.41 -6.57 3.21
N LYS A 14 5.36 -7.46 2.91
CA LYS A 14 5.99 -8.39 3.87
C LYS A 14 6.54 -7.69 5.12
N GLY A 15 6.91 -6.41 5.02
CA GLY A 15 7.30 -5.59 6.16
C GLY A 15 6.24 -5.48 7.25
N TYR A 16 4.96 -5.67 6.91
CA TYR A 16 3.80 -5.62 7.81
C TYR A 16 3.40 -6.99 8.39
N ASP A 17 4.22 -8.02 8.20
CA ASP A 17 4.06 -9.32 8.86
C ASP A 17 4.43 -9.22 10.35
N ALA A 18 3.59 -8.52 11.12
CA ALA A 18 3.68 -8.39 12.56
C ALA A 18 2.35 -8.85 13.17
N ASP A 19 2.40 -9.91 13.99
CA ASP A 19 1.20 -10.57 14.51
C ASP A 19 0.34 -9.62 15.35
N GLN A 20 0.83 -9.24 16.53
CA GLN A 20 0.06 -8.45 17.49
C GLN A 20 -0.29 -7.03 17.00
N ARG A 21 0.56 -6.45 16.14
CA ARG A 21 0.38 -5.06 15.67
C ARG A 21 -0.52 -4.96 14.45
N VAL A 22 -0.52 -5.96 13.58
CA VAL A 22 -1.18 -5.89 12.26
C VAL A 22 -2.14 -7.06 12.09
N VAL A 23 -1.64 -8.30 12.06
CA VAL A 23 -2.46 -9.46 11.66
C VAL A 23 -3.58 -9.72 12.65
N GLU A 24 -3.28 -9.81 13.93
CA GLU A 24 -4.28 -10.06 14.99
C GLU A 24 -5.29 -8.91 15.06
N ARG A 25 -4.84 -7.66 14.90
CA ARG A 25 -5.76 -6.51 14.90
C ARG A 25 -6.72 -6.54 13.72
N LEU A 26 -6.24 -6.90 12.54
CA LEU A 26 -7.09 -7.05 11.37
C LEU A 26 -8.10 -8.18 11.57
N GLN A 27 -7.67 -9.31 12.16
CA GLN A 27 -8.56 -10.42 12.50
C GLN A 27 -9.62 -10.03 13.53
N THR A 28 -9.27 -9.29 14.59
CA THR A 28 -10.23 -8.78 15.59
C THR A 28 -11.27 -7.85 14.97
N LEU A 29 -10.89 -7.13 13.90
CA LEU A 29 -11.81 -6.28 13.12
C LEU A 29 -12.58 -7.07 12.05
N GLY A 30 -12.45 -8.39 12.00
CA GLY A 30 -13.11 -9.26 11.02
C GLY A 30 -12.53 -9.14 9.60
N LYS A 31 -11.30 -8.64 9.46
CA LYS A 31 -10.66 -8.35 8.17
C LYS A 31 -9.61 -9.41 7.80
N THR A 32 -9.57 -9.77 6.52
CA THR A 32 -8.59 -10.74 5.99
C THR A 32 -7.27 -10.04 5.66
N ALA A 33 -6.16 -10.53 6.22
CA ALA A 33 -4.82 -9.99 5.97
C ALA A 33 -4.09 -10.79 4.87
N VAL A 34 -3.98 -10.21 3.68
CA VAL A 34 -3.17 -10.74 2.56
C VAL A 34 -1.79 -10.10 2.60
N ILE A 35 -0.99 -10.63 3.53
CA ILE A 35 0.37 -10.16 3.82
C ILE A 35 1.27 -11.40 3.79
N PRO A 36 2.30 -11.45 2.92
CA PRO A 36 3.21 -12.58 2.88
C PRO A 36 4.00 -12.71 4.20
N PRO A 37 4.21 -13.93 4.71
CA PRO A 37 4.99 -14.14 5.91
C PRO A 37 6.48 -13.86 5.65
N ARG A 38 7.18 -13.33 6.65
CA ARG A 38 8.63 -13.15 6.67
C ARG A 38 9.35 -14.50 6.54
N ARG A 39 10.50 -14.51 5.85
CA ARG A 39 11.23 -15.75 5.53
C ARG A 39 11.76 -16.46 6.80
N ASN A 40 12.03 -15.70 7.85
CA ASN A 40 12.53 -16.16 9.14
C ASN A 40 11.41 -16.50 10.14
N ARG A 41 10.16 -16.60 9.70
CA ARG A 41 9.04 -16.97 10.56
C ARG A 41 9.04 -18.49 10.80
N HIS A 42 8.98 -18.91 12.07
CA HIS A 42 8.97 -20.32 12.44
C HIS A 42 7.72 -21.06 11.95
N CYS A 43 6.57 -20.39 11.99
CA CYS A 43 5.31 -20.93 11.49
C CYS A 43 4.75 -19.98 10.41
N PRO A 44 5.03 -20.24 9.12
CA PRO A 44 4.50 -19.44 8.02
C PRO A 44 2.97 -19.51 7.96
N ARG A 45 2.33 -18.35 7.85
CA ARG A 45 0.88 -18.24 7.67
C ARG A 45 0.52 -18.36 6.19
N ASP A 46 -0.60 -19.01 5.91
CA ASP A 46 -1.15 -19.03 4.56
C ASP A 46 -1.74 -17.67 4.17
N TYR A 47 -1.66 -17.32 2.89
CA TYR A 47 -2.18 -16.08 2.35
C TYR A 47 -2.55 -16.26 0.88
N ASP A 48 -3.55 -15.51 0.43
CA ASP A 48 -3.95 -15.52 -0.97
C ASP A 48 -2.86 -14.88 -1.85
N GLN A 49 -2.05 -15.74 -2.47
CA GLN A 49 -0.99 -15.33 -3.39
C GLN A 49 -1.53 -14.67 -4.64
N HIS A 50 -2.72 -15.09 -5.11
CA HIS A 50 -3.33 -14.52 -6.30
C HIS A 50 -3.77 -13.09 -6.03
N LEU A 51 -4.43 -12.85 -4.90
CA LEU A 51 -4.82 -11.51 -4.49
C LEU A 51 -3.61 -10.63 -4.17
N TYR A 52 -2.55 -11.20 -3.58
CA TYR A 52 -1.31 -10.46 -3.32
C TYR A 52 -0.68 -9.90 -4.60
N LYS A 53 -0.83 -10.59 -5.75
CA LYS A 53 -0.35 -10.07 -7.04
C LYS A 53 -0.93 -8.71 -7.34
N ALA A 54 -2.17 -8.39 -6.96
CA ALA A 54 -2.80 -7.09 -7.21
C ALA A 54 -2.01 -5.89 -6.66
N ARG A 55 -1.11 -6.11 -5.69
CA ARG A 55 -0.17 -5.10 -5.18
C ARG A 55 0.68 -4.44 -6.29
N HIS A 56 0.98 -5.17 -7.38
CA HIS A 56 1.73 -4.63 -8.52
C HIS A 56 1.06 -3.40 -9.16
N LEU A 57 -0.28 -3.29 -9.08
CA LEU A 57 -1.01 -2.13 -9.61
C LEU A 57 -0.62 -0.85 -8.88
N ILE A 58 -0.53 -0.92 -7.55
CA ILE A 58 -0.11 0.20 -6.70
C ILE A 58 1.37 0.52 -6.95
N GLU A 59 2.23 -0.50 -7.08
CA GLU A 59 3.66 -0.29 -7.40
C GLU A 59 3.83 0.40 -8.76
N ASN A 60 3.10 -0.04 -9.78
CA ASN A 60 3.11 0.56 -11.11
C ASN A 60 2.61 2.01 -11.08
N PHE A 61 1.57 2.29 -10.30
CA PHE A 61 1.08 3.66 -10.11
C PHE A 61 2.16 4.56 -9.51
N PHE A 62 2.83 4.14 -8.42
CA PHE A 62 3.91 4.93 -7.83
C PHE A 62 5.15 5.02 -8.73
N ALA A 63 5.44 3.98 -9.52
CA ALA A 63 6.50 4.02 -10.52
C ALA A 63 6.22 5.10 -11.58
N LYS A 64 5.01 5.15 -12.13
CA LYS A 64 4.56 6.21 -13.06
C LYS A 64 4.62 7.59 -12.39
N LEU A 65 4.14 7.70 -11.15
CA LEU A 65 4.15 8.96 -10.40
C LEU A 65 5.58 9.49 -10.18
N LYS A 66 6.56 8.61 -10.00
CA LYS A 66 7.98 8.98 -9.90
C LYS A 66 8.66 9.31 -11.24
N GLN A 67 8.02 9.06 -12.39
CA GLN A 67 8.54 9.54 -13.68
C GLN A 67 8.48 11.08 -13.76
N TYR A 68 7.56 11.70 -13.03
CA TYR A 68 7.50 13.15 -12.89
C TYR A 68 8.61 13.62 -11.96
N ARG A 69 9.70 14.12 -12.54
CA ARG A 69 10.91 14.58 -11.82
C ARG A 69 10.57 15.51 -10.64
N GLY A 70 9.67 16.47 -10.84
CA GLY A 70 9.27 17.41 -9.78
C GLY A 70 8.63 16.74 -8.57
N ILE A 71 7.91 15.64 -8.78
CA ILE A 71 7.33 14.85 -7.69
C ILE A 71 8.39 13.95 -7.05
N ALA A 72 9.20 13.26 -7.85
CA ALA A 72 10.23 12.36 -7.35
C ALA A 72 11.27 13.05 -6.47
N THR A 73 11.69 14.27 -6.83
CA THR A 73 12.66 15.05 -6.06
C THR A 73 12.02 16.02 -5.07
N ARG A 74 10.69 16.08 -5.01
CA ARG A 74 9.93 17.00 -4.15
C ARG A 74 10.38 18.47 -4.31
N TYR A 75 10.31 19.00 -5.54
CA TYR A 75 10.77 20.36 -5.80
C TYR A 75 9.90 21.46 -5.19
N ASP A 76 8.61 21.19 -5.01
CA ASP A 76 7.70 22.15 -4.40
C ASP A 76 8.04 22.44 -2.94
N LYS A 77 8.36 23.70 -2.65
CA LYS A 77 8.69 24.17 -1.28
C LYS A 77 7.49 24.11 -0.34
N ARG A 78 6.27 24.28 -0.87
CA ARG A 78 5.02 24.30 -0.09
C ARG A 78 4.28 22.99 -0.23
N ALA A 79 3.82 22.44 0.88
CA ALA A 79 3.11 21.17 0.92
C ALA A 79 1.84 21.16 0.05
N HIS A 80 1.09 22.26 0.01
CA HIS A 80 -0.12 22.36 -0.81
C HIS A 80 0.17 22.29 -2.31
N ASN A 81 1.28 22.90 -2.77
CA ASN A 81 1.69 22.83 -4.18
C ASN A 81 2.12 21.41 -4.55
N PHE A 82 2.93 20.78 -3.69
CA PHE A 82 3.35 19.40 -3.90
C PHE A 82 2.15 18.44 -3.97
N LEU A 83 1.18 18.62 -3.08
CA LEU A 83 -0.04 17.82 -3.07
C LEU A 83 -0.88 18.06 -4.34
N GLY A 84 -1.01 19.32 -4.79
CA GLY A 84 -1.66 19.65 -6.05
C GLY A 84 -0.99 18.99 -7.25
N ALA A 85 0.35 18.97 -7.30
CA ALA A 85 1.11 18.29 -8.34
C ALA A 85 0.88 16.77 -8.32
N ILE A 86 0.82 16.15 -7.13
CA ILE A 86 0.47 14.74 -6.96
C ILE A 86 -0.92 14.46 -7.53
N TYR A 87 -1.93 15.26 -7.18
CA TYR A 87 -3.29 15.07 -7.69
C TYR A 87 -3.36 15.22 -9.20
N LEU A 88 -2.70 16.23 -9.76
CA LEU A 88 -2.65 16.43 -11.21
C LEU A 88 -2.03 15.21 -11.91
N ALA A 89 -0.86 14.74 -11.45
CA ALA A 89 -0.20 13.58 -12.03
C ALA A 89 -1.04 12.30 -11.87
N ALA A 90 -1.66 12.10 -10.70
CA ALA A 90 -2.54 10.97 -10.45
C ALA A 90 -3.76 10.96 -11.39
N SER A 91 -4.40 12.11 -11.62
CA SER A 91 -5.51 12.23 -12.57
C SER A 91 -5.07 11.92 -14.00
N VAL A 92 -3.90 12.39 -14.43
CA VAL A 92 -3.35 12.07 -15.76
C VAL A 92 -3.05 10.59 -15.89
N ILE A 93 -2.45 9.95 -14.88
CA ILE A 93 -2.19 8.50 -14.87
C ILE A 93 -3.49 7.68 -14.92
N TRP A 94 -4.56 8.19 -14.30
CA TRP A 94 -5.87 7.52 -14.28
C TRP A 94 -6.62 7.61 -15.62
N LEU A 95 -6.51 8.75 -16.31
CA LEU A 95 -7.22 9.00 -17.58
C LEU A 95 -6.54 8.38 -18.81
N ASN A 96 -5.33 7.84 -18.63
CA ASN A 96 -4.49 7.30 -19.70
C ASN A 96 -4.45 5.77 -19.66
#